data_AF-A0A0L8I5U8-F1
#
_entry.id   AF-A0A0L8I5U8-F1
#
_cell.length_a   1.000
_cell.length_b   1.000
_cell.length_c   1.000
_cell.angle_alpha   90.00
_cell.angle_beta   90.00
_cell.angle_gamma   90.00
#
_symmetry.space_group_name_H-M   'P 1'
#
loop_
_entity.id
_entity.type
_entity.pdbx_description
1 polymer ?
#
loop_
_entity_poly.entity_id
_entity_poly.type
_entity_poly.pdbx_seq_one_letter_code
_entity_poly.pdbx_strand_id
1 'polypeptide(L)'
;PDLVAWYFKLKLKQLLADVTKGHIFSRVVTHLYTSEFQKRDLPHVHTLIILHPDDKFKEPLQIDEVVCAEILDVQTKYLLHDITKNACYILW
;
A
#
# COMPACT_ATOMS: atom_id res chain seq x y z
N PRO A 1 -6.20 5.65 22.45
CA PRO A 1 -5.80 4.91 21.22
C PRO A 1 -6.69 5.34 20.06
N ASP A 2 -6.10 5.91 19.00
CA ASP A 2 -6.83 6.36 17.81
C ASP A 2 -7.37 5.17 17.01
N LEU A 3 -8.68 5.14 16.76
CA LEU A 3 -9.38 4.12 15.98
C LEU A 3 -8.76 3.98 14.57
N VAL A 4 -8.31 5.11 14.00
CA VAL A 4 -7.69 5.17 12.68
C VAL A 4 -6.37 4.41 12.67
N ALA A 5 -5.52 4.62 13.68
CA ALA A 5 -4.23 3.92 13.79
C ALA A 5 -4.41 2.41 14.01
N TRP A 6 -5.45 2.00 14.76
CA TRP A 6 -5.76 0.58 14.95
C TRP A 6 -6.22 -0.08 13.64
N TYR A 7 -7.18 0.56 12.95
CA TYR A 7 -7.68 0.06 11.67
C TYR A 7 -6.58 0.01 10.60
N PHE A 8 -5.73 1.04 10.54
CA PHE A 8 -4.55 1.07 9.68
C PHE A 8 -3.63 -0.13 9.94
N LYS A 9 -3.29 -0.41 11.21
CA LYS A 9 -2.44 -1.54 11.56
C LYS A 9 -3.05 -2.89 11.15
N LEU A 10 -4.36 -3.05 11.26
CA LEU A 10 -5.05 -4.25 10.77
C LEU A 10 -4.94 -4.39 9.26
N LYS A 11 -5.17 -3.31 8.51
CA LYS A 11 -5.05 -3.29 7.06
C LYS A 11 -3.61 -3.54 6.59
N LEU A 12 -2.62 -2.96 7.26
CA LEU A 12 -1.21 -3.23 6.98
C LEU A 12 -0.86 -4.71 7.19
N LYS A 13 -1.34 -5.31 8.29
CA LYS A 13 -1.13 -6.76 8.53
C LYS A 13 -1.77 -7.62 7.44
N GLN A 14 -2.97 -7.25 6.99
CA GLN A 14 -3.65 -7.95 5.90
C GLN A 14 -2.84 -7.83 4.61
N LEU A 15 -2.43 -6.61 4.23
CA LEU A 15 -1.59 -6.36 3.06
C LEU A 15 -0.30 -7.20 3.08
N LEU A 16 0.43 -7.22 4.20
CA LEU A 16 1.65 -8.02 4.33
C LEU A 16 1.37 -9.53 4.22
N ALA A 17 0.23 -10.01 4.72
CA ALA A 17 -0.18 -11.40 4.56
C ALA A 17 -0.50 -11.74 3.10
N ASP A 18 -1.18 -10.84 2.38
CA ASP A 18 -1.51 -11.02 0.97
C ASP A 18 -0.25 -11.01 0.10
N VAL A 19 0.70 -10.10 0.39
CA VAL A 19 2.03 -10.04 -0.24
C VAL A 19 2.81 -11.34 -0.04
N THR A 20 2.88 -11.84 1.20
CA THR A 20 3.79 -12.94 1.55
C THR A 20 3.19 -14.33 1.39
N LYS A 21 1.89 -14.49 1.64
CA LYS A 21 1.18 -15.79 1.61
C LYS A 21 0.18 -15.87 0.46
N GLY A 22 -0.41 -14.74 0.08
CA GLY A 22 -1.33 -14.66 -1.05
C GLY A 22 -0.64 -14.76 -2.42
N HIS A 23 0.70 -14.69 -2.46
CA HIS A 23 1.50 -14.76 -3.69
C HIS A 23 1.07 -13.74 -4.75
N ILE A 24 0.53 -12.59 -4.34
CA ILE A 24 0.06 -11.54 -5.26
C ILE A 24 1.19 -10.97 -6.12
N PHE A 25 2.43 -11.00 -5.62
CA PHE A 25 3.66 -10.63 -6.33
C PHE A 25 4.55 -11.84 -6.61
N SER A 26 3.97 -13.05 -6.68
CA SER A 26 4.72 -14.33 -6.79
C SER A 26 5.61 -14.62 -5.56
N ARG A 27 6.81 -15.18 -5.76
CA ARG A 27 7.72 -15.59 -4.67
C ARG A 27 8.43 -14.38 -4.08
N VAL A 28 8.03 -14.01 -2.87
CA VAL A 28 8.69 -12.99 -2.04
C VAL A 28 9.81 -13.62 -1.24
N VAL A 29 11.04 -13.11 -1.38
CA VAL A 29 12.21 -13.53 -0.59
C VAL A 29 12.20 -12.88 0.79
N THR A 30 11.94 -11.57 0.84
CA THR A 30 11.82 -10.82 2.09
C THR A 30 11.05 -9.51 1.90
N HIS A 31 10.61 -8.91 3.00
CA HIS A 31 9.94 -7.61 3.02
C HIS A 31 10.37 -6.79 4.24
N LEU A 32 10.37 -5.48 4.09
CA LEU A 32 10.68 -4.50 5.14
C LEU A 32 9.60 -3.42 5.08
N TYR A 33 9.20 -2.87 6.23
CA TYR A 33 8.30 -1.73 6.24
C TYR A 33 8.63 -0.77 7.38
N THR A 34 8.36 0.51 7.17
CA THR A 34 8.40 1.55 8.19
C THR A 34 7.08 2.30 8.18
N SER A 35 6.54 2.60 9.37
CA SER A 35 5.31 3.37 9.52
C SER A 35 5.63 4.74 10.10
N GLU A 36 5.13 5.79 9.47
CA GLU A 36 5.34 7.18 9.87
C GLU A 36 4.01 7.91 9.95
N PHE A 37 3.91 8.89 10.86
CA PHE A 37 2.76 9.78 10.93
C PHE A 37 3.11 11.06 10.19
N GLN A 38 2.42 11.33 9.09
CA GLN A 38 2.63 12.56 8.35
C GLN A 38 2.01 13.76 9.10
N LYS A 39 2.26 14.98 8.63
CA LYS A 39 1.85 16.27 9.25
C LYS A 39 0.33 16.45 9.51
N ARG A 40 -0.49 15.45 9.20
CA ARG A 40 -1.96 15.42 9.39
C ARG A 40 -2.42 14.22 10.22
N ASP A 41 -1.53 13.62 11.01
CA ASP A 41 -1.77 12.45 11.89
C ASP A 41 -2.26 11.19 11.17
N LEU A 42 -2.18 11.16 9.83
CA LEU A 42 -2.50 9.97 9.08
C LEU A 42 -1.27 9.06 9.04
N PRO A 43 -1.45 7.77 9.40
CA PRO A 43 -0.39 6.80 9.29
C PRO A 43 -0.10 6.50 7.82
N HIS A 44 1.18 6.58 7.47
CA HIS A 44 1.74 6.24 6.17
C HIS A 44 2.71 5.07 6.33
N VAL A 45 2.90 4.27 5.28
CA VAL A 45 3.82 3.12 5.32
C VAL A 45 4.68 3.09 4.06
N HIS A 46 5.99 3.03 4.25
CA HIS A 46 6.92 2.65 3.19
C HIS A 46 7.15 1.16 3.30
N THR A 47 6.92 0.40 2.24
CA THR A 47 7.12 -1.06 2.21
C THR A 47 8.05 -1.42 1.07
N LEU A 48 9.15 -2.10 1.39
CA LEU A 48 10.06 -2.69 0.41
C LEU A 48 9.78 -4.19 0.32
N ILE A 49 9.52 -4.68 -0.89
CA ILE A 49 9.29 -6.11 -1.17
C ILE A 49 10.40 -6.58 -2.10
N ILE A 50 11.12 -7.63 -1.69
CA ILE A 50 12.19 -8.23 -2.49
C ILE A 50 11.69 -9.56 -3.05
N LEU A 51 11.52 -9.60 -4.37
CA LEU A 51 11.09 -10.79 -5.11
C LEU A 51 12.27 -11.71 -5.44
N HIS A 52 11.94 -12.99 -5.63
CA HIS A 52 12.90 -13.97 -6.15
C HIS A 52 13.40 -13.52 -7.53
N PRO A 53 14.70 -13.68 -7.86
CA PRO A 53 15.27 -13.20 -9.12
C PRO A 53 14.51 -13.62 -10.38
N ASP A 54 13.98 -14.84 -10.40
CA ASP A 54 13.22 -15.35 -11.55
C ASP A 54 11.83 -14.71 -11.72
N ASP A 55 11.27 -14.18 -10.63
CA ASP A 55 9.93 -13.58 -10.58
C ASP A 55 9.98 -12.05 -10.58
N LYS A 56 11.17 -11.46 -10.72
CA LYS A 56 11.31 -10.02 -10.85
C LYS A 56 10.67 -9.55 -12.16
N PHE A 57 9.92 -8.45 -12.06
CA PHE A 57 9.47 -7.70 -13.23
C PHE A 57 10.68 -7.25 -14.05
N LYS A 58 10.64 -7.52 -15.35
CA LYS A 58 11.74 -7.22 -16.28
C LYS A 58 11.47 -5.96 -17.08
N GLU A 59 10.19 -5.67 -17.31
CA GLU A 59 9.73 -4.51 -18.07
C GLU A 59 8.98 -3.53 -17.16
N PRO A 60 9.17 -2.21 -17.33
CA PRO A 60 8.45 -1.20 -16.56
C PRO A 60 6.93 -1.34 -16.63
N LEU A 61 6.40 -1.74 -17.79
CA LEU A 61 4.96 -1.95 -17.98
C LEU A 61 4.37 -2.98 -17.02
N GLN A 62 5.13 -4.04 -16.68
CA GLN A 62 4.69 -5.05 -15.73
C GLN A 62 4.62 -4.50 -14.30
N ILE A 63 5.43 -3.48 -13.99
CA ILE A 63 5.37 -2.79 -12.70
C ILE A 63 4.13 -1.91 -12.66
N ASP A 64 3.87 -1.16 -13.72
CA ASP A 64 2.70 -0.27 -13.81
C ASP A 64 1.37 -1.04 -13.75
N GLU A 65 1.32 -2.28 -14.26
CA GLU A 65 0.14 -3.15 -14.16
C GLU A 65 -0.18 -3.59 -12.72
N VAL A 66 0.83 -3.68 -11.85
CA VAL A 66 0.68 -4.21 -10.48
C VAL A 66 0.72 -3.09 -9.44
N VAL A 67 1.41 -1.99 -9.75
CA VAL A 67 1.54 -0.81 -8.90
C VAL A 67 0.69 0.30 -9.48
N CYS A 68 -0.59 0.28 -9.12
CA CYS A 68 -1.51 1.38 -9.38
C CYS A 68 -1.72 2.21 -8.12
N ALA A 69 -1.97 3.50 -8.30
CA ALA A 69 -2.55 4.32 -7.27
C ALA A 69 -3.86 4.89 -7.77
N GLU A 70 -4.93 4.36 -7.22
CA GLU A 70 -6.27 4.84 -7.52
C GLU A 70 -6.63 5.95 -6.55
N ILE A 71 -6.82 7.15 -7.09
CA ILE A 71 -7.51 8.22 -6.39
C ILE A 71 -9.01 7.93 -6.57
N LEU A 72 -9.69 7.59 -5.48
CA LEU A 72 -11.13 7.34 -5.51
C LEU A 72 -11.85 8.59 -6.04
N ASP A 73 -12.47 8.47 -7.21
CA ASP A 73 -13.19 9.57 -7.86
C ASP A 73 -14.37 10.08 -7.01
N VAL A 74 -14.58 11.39 -7.07
CA VAL A 74 -15.54 12.17 -6.27
C VAL A 74 -16.96 11.67 -6.45
N GLN A 75 -17.30 11.20 -7.66
CA GLN A 75 -18.69 10.90 -8.01
C GLN A 75 -19.18 9.56 -7.46
N THR A 76 -18.28 8.60 -7.21
CA THR A 76 -18.67 7.23 -6.86
C THR A 76 -18.81 7.01 -5.35
N LYS A 77 -18.09 7.78 -4.51
CA LYS A 77 -18.12 7.67 -3.04
C LYS A 77 -17.83 9.02 -2.35
N TYR A 78 -18.81 9.92 -2.37
CA TYR A 78 -18.72 11.25 -1.72
C TYR A 78 -18.20 11.22 -0.27
N LEU A 79 -18.60 10.22 0.53
CA LEU A 79 -18.18 10.08 1.93
C LEU A 79 -16.73 9.57 2.11
N LEU A 80 -16.21 8.75 1.18
CA LEU A 80 -14.80 8.32 1.23
C LEU A 80 -13.87 9.39 0.68
N HIS A 81 -14.30 10.11 -0.35
CA HIS A 81 -13.50 11.11 -1.03
C HIS A 81 -13.03 12.23 -0.09
N ASP A 82 -13.84 12.63 0.90
CA ASP A 82 -13.46 13.69 1.85
C ASP A 82 -12.39 13.21 2.87
N ILE A 83 -12.37 11.92 3.17
CA ILE A 83 -11.34 11.29 4.01
C ILE A 83 -10.06 11.06 3.20
N THR A 84 -10.17 10.67 1.93
CA THR A 84 -9.02 10.39 1.05
C THR A 84 -8.42 11.62 0.38
N LYS A 85 -9.14 12.75 0.28
CA LYS A 85 -8.62 14.04 -0.19
C LYS A 85 -7.42 14.54 0.61
N ASN A 86 -7.33 14.17 1.88
CA ASN A 86 -6.20 14.47 2.75
C ASN A 86 -5.13 13.38 2.78
N ALA A 87 -5.36 12.27 2.06
CA ALA A 87 -4.46 11.13 1.92
C ALA A 87 -4.06 10.96 0.44
N CYS A 88 -3.49 12.02 -0.14
CA CYS A 88 -2.78 11.89 -1.42
C CYS A 88 -1.30 11.71 -1.12
N TYR A 89 -0.82 10.46 -1.09
CA TYR A 89 0.60 10.17 -1.06
C TYR A 89 0.90 8.89 -1.83
N ILE A 90 1.23 9.06 -3.11
CA ILE A 90 2.33 8.31 -3.69
C ILE A 90 3.50 9.27 -3.68
N LEU A 91 4.54 8.98 -2.92
CA LEU A 91 5.91 9.28 -3.27
C LEU A 91 6.72 8.24 -2.50
N TRP A 92 7.60 7.55 -3.24
CA TRP A 92 8.55 6.50 -2.83
C TRP A 92 8.95 6.51 -1.35
#